data_AF-A0A938K4Q6-F1
#
_entry.id   AF-A0A938K4Q6-F1
#
_cell.length_a   1.000
_cell.length_b   1.000
_cell.length_c   1.000
_cell.angle_alpha   90.00
_cell.angle_beta   90.00
_cell.angle_gamma   90.00
#
_symmetry.space_group_name_H-M   'P 1'
#
loop_
_entity.id
_entity.type
_entity.pdbx_description
1 polymer ?
#
loop_
_entity_poly.entity_id
_entity_poly.type
_entity_poly.pdbx_seq_one_letter_code
_entity_poly.pdbx_strand_id
1 'polypeptide(L)'
;MNKPSGHLLAGFAALGAGALHASAVGLHAETPQLARIFVVMALVQLGVGVALVLRPRATFLAASLVVNTIAVGGWLLTRLVGISWVDGLEVREGPQIADTLCAGLGALSAALALGLLVVGSAPLAAPRSLNAALPLAAVGFAVVIGMWNGATHVHDHSTGDHAAGTDHHSDTTASGDGHDHSSSGAALATGESASDAAAHDHATNWPRPYDPAIGIDISGVDGVSTEQEARARELILATQRELPRWSDYDEAVAQGWVSIGDESTGHEHLVNRRLIVDGKFLDPTAPESLVYEVKGSSKTLVSAMFMADLGTAIDDPELTEFAGPLMQWHVHDNLCFRNNAQGRSVVAGVLDAQGNCPPGSILGGIGIAMVHVWIAAHPCGPFAALEGEGAGRAAVSDQDRVDMCAHDHGTESGSLSVAASAADTGAARIDLSGMPGVLPDERRRAEDLLYSTRTVLPKFSDTAKAEAAGFTTIGDGATGYEHYINWKYINDEHQLNPEFPESLVYQIDPATRKKKLVSAMFMMGDEYTLDNVPNVGGPLTQWHIHNNLCFSRDPAVFGSTRVVGVTSPKGACQFGIKLRENPMIHVWIVPHKCGPFAALEGVGAGQVRAGEEQLCDHAHAGA
;
A
#
# COMPACT_ATOMS: atom_id res chain seq x y z
N MET A 1 -16.87 -21.73 -56.04
CA MET A 1 -16.55 -20.81 -54.92
C MET A 1 -15.17 -20.23 -55.17
N ASN A 2 -15.09 -18.90 -55.32
CA ASN A 2 -13.90 -18.18 -55.74
C ASN A 2 -12.78 -18.28 -54.69
N LYS A 3 -11.55 -18.52 -55.14
CA LYS A 3 -10.33 -18.48 -54.31
C LYS A 3 -10.20 -17.09 -53.67
N PRO A 4 -9.86 -16.95 -52.38
CA PRO A 4 -9.45 -15.66 -51.84
C PRO A 4 -8.20 -15.21 -52.57
N SER A 5 -8.31 -14.09 -53.25
CA SER A 5 -7.19 -13.43 -53.89
C SER A 5 -6.40 -12.67 -52.82
N GLY A 6 -5.09 -12.85 -52.76
CA GLY A 6 -4.22 -12.24 -51.72
C GLY A 6 -4.36 -10.71 -51.60
N HIS A 7 -4.84 -10.04 -52.65
CA HIS A 7 -5.16 -8.62 -52.62
C HIS A 7 -6.32 -8.26 -51.70
N LEU A 8 -7.30 -9.15 -51.50
CA LEU A 8 -8.40 -8.92 -50.56
C LEU A 8 -7.86 -8.88 -49.13
N LEU A 9 -7.06 -9.87 -48.72
CA LEU A 9 -6.47 -9.88 -47.38
C LEU A 9 -5.52 -8.69 -47.16
N ALA A 10 -4.71 -8.33 -48.16
CA ALA A 10 -3.86 -7.14 -48.11
C ALA A 10 -4.69 -5.85 -47.94
N GLY A 11 -5.81 -5.76 -48.66
CA GLY A 11 -6.73 -4.62 -48.59
C GLY A 11 -7.46 -4.53 -47.25
N PHE A 12 -7.98 -5.64 -46.73
CA PHE A 12 -8.63 -5.68 -45.42
C PHE A 12 -7.67 -5.42 -44.27
N ALA A 13 -6.42 -5.90 -44.34
CA ALA A 13 -5.40 -5.55 -43.37
C ALA A 13 -5.07 -4.04 -43.37
N ALA A 14 -4.97 -3.42 -44.55
CA ALA A 14 -4.81 -1.95 -44.66
C ALA A 14 -6.03 -1.19 -44.13
N LEU A 15 -7.25 -1.67 -44.40
CA LEU A 15 -8.48 -1.10 -43.83
C LEU A 15 -8.49 -1.19 -42.30
N GLY A 16 -8.06 -2.33 -41.75
CA GLY A 16 -7.98 -2.53 -40.31
C GLY A 16 -6.96 -1.61 -39.63
N ALA A 17 -5.76 -1.48 -40.21
CA ALA A 17 -4.76 -0.53 -39.73
C ALA A 17 -5.28 0.93 -39.81
N GLY A 18 -5.93 1.30 -40.91
CA GLY A 18 -6.53 2.63 -41.08
C GLY A 18 -7.65 2.92 -40.08
N ALA A 19 -8.46 1.92 -39.72
CA ALA A 19 -9.49 2.06 -38.70
C ALA A 19 -8.90 2.27 -37.29
N LEU A 20 -7.80 1.59 -36.96
CA LEU A 20 -7.08 1.78 -35.69
C LEU A 20 -6.41 3.16 -35.60
N HIS A 21 -5.79 3.64 -36.68
CA HIS A 21 -5.32 5.03 -36.73
C HIS A 21 -6.47 6.04 -36.64
N ALA A 22 -7.64 5.76 -37.23
CA ALA A 22 -8.81 6.63 -37.10
C ALA A 22 -9.30 6.72 -35.64
N SER A 23 -9.30 5.61 -34.89
CA SER A 23 -9.61 5.65 -33.46
C SER A 23 -8.57 6.45 -32.67
N ALA A 24 -7.28 6.36 -33.02
CA ALA A 24 -6.21 7.08 -32.33
C ALA A 24 -6.32 8.61 -32.46
N VAL A 25 -6.96 9.14 -33.51
CA VAL A 25 -7.23 10.59 -33.66
C VAL A 25 -7.97 11.14 -32.44
N GLY A 26 -8.97 10.39 -31.98
CA GLY A 26 -9.77 10.76 -30.81
C GLY A 26 -9.10 10.42 -29.49
N LEU A 27 -7.91 9.83 -29.47
CA LEU A 27 -7.15 9.52 -28.25
C LEU A 27 -5.96 10.46 -28.02
N HIS A 28 -5.59 11.22 -29.05
CA HIS A 28 -4.49 12.20 -29.02
C HIS A 28 -4.98 13.60 -29.45
N ALA A 29 -6.24 13.93 -29.16
CA ALA A 29 -6.88 15.18 -29.59
C ALA A 29 -6.27 16.43 -28.90
N GLU A 30 -5.66 16.24 -27.74
CA GLU A 30 -4.88 17.18 -26.94
C GLU A 30 -3.58 17.62 -27.63
N THR A 31 -3.08 16.84 -28.61
CA THR A 31 -1.87 17.15 -29.38
C THR A 31 -2.22 17.36 -30.86
N PRO A 32 -2.51 18.61 -31.30
CA PRO A 32 -3.04 18.87 -32.63
C PRO A 32 -2.17 18.36 -33.78
N GLN A 33 -0.85 18.34 -33.60
CA GLN A 33 0.09 17.83 -34.59
C GLN A 33 -0.02 16.32 -34.77
N LEU A 34 -0.05 15.56 -33.66
CA LEU A 34 -0.14 14.10 -33.67
C LEU A 34 -1.52 13.61 -34.15
N ALA A 35 -2.61 14.23 -33.70
CA ALA A 35 -3.96 13.93 -34.20
C ALA A 35 -4.07 14.11 -35.73
N ARG A 36 -3.48 15.16 -36.29
CA ARG A 36 -3.46 15.40 -37.75
C ARG A 36 -2.68 14.31 -38.49
N ILE A 37 -1.56 13.83 -37.94
CA ILE A 37 -0.79 12.72 -38.51
C ILE A 37 -1.66 11.46 -38.55
N PHE A 38 -2.36 11.13 -37.46
CA PHE A 38 -3.27 9.98 -37.42
C PHE A 38 -4.44 10.10 -38.41
N VAL A 39 -5.03 11.29 -38.58
CA VAL A 39 -6.07 11.54 -39.60
C VAL A 39 -5.54 11.25 -41.00
N VAL A 40 -4.35 11.77 -41.33
CA VAL A 40 -3.74 11.56 -42.64
C VAL A 40 -3.45 10.07 -42.87
N MET A 41 -2.85 9.40 -41.89
CA MET A 41 -2.53 7.97 -42.00
C MET A 41 -3.78 7.11 -42.14
N ALA A 42 -4.83 7.40 -41.36
CA ALA A 42 -6.12 6.72 -41.45
C ALA A 42 -6.73 6.87 -42.84
N LEU A 43 -6.81 8.11 -43.37
CA LEU A 43 -7.40 8.37 -44.69
C LEU A 43 -6.63 7.66 -45.80
N VAL A 44 -5.29 7.69 -45.76
CA VAL A 44 -4.45 7.08 -46.79
C VAL A 44 -4.55 5.55 -46.72
N GLN A 45 -4.49 4.94 -45.53
CA GLN A 45 -4.62 3.49 -45.36
C GLN A 45 -6.01 2.96 -45.70
N LEU A 46 -7.07 3.67 -45.31
CA LEU A 46 -8.43 3.35 -45.71
C LEU A 46 -8.60 3.47 -47.23
N GLY A 47 -8.06 4.55 -47.82
CA GLY A 47 -8.12 4.80 -49.26
C GLY A 47 -7.43 3.72 -50.09
N VAL A 48 -6.18 3.34 -49.75
CA VAL A 48 -5.47 2.27 -50.45
C VAL A 48 -6.10 0.90 -50.20
N GLY A 49 -6.63 0.66 -49.00
CA GLY A 49 -7.36 -0.56 -48.65
C GLY A 49 -8.64 -0.74 -49.49
N VAL A 50 -9.51 0.28 -49.55
CA VAL A 50 -10.71 0.29 -50.40
C VAL A 50 -10.33 0.12 -51.87
N ALA A 51 -9.35 0.88 -52.36
CA ALA A 51 -8.91 0.80 -53.75
C ALA A 51 -8.41 -0.61 -54.11
N LEU A 52 -7.69 -1.26 -53.21
CA LEU A 52 -7.14 -2.60 -53.43
C LEU A 52 -8.21 -3.70 -53.38
N VAL A 53 -9.21 -3.56 -52.49
CA VAL A 53 -10.38 -4.47 -52.43
C VAL A 53 -11.24 -4.35 -53.68
N LEU A 54 -11.49 -3.11 -54.15
CA LEU A 54 -12.38 -2.87 -55.30
C LEU A 54 -11.68 -3.07 -56.65
N ARG A 55 -10.38 -2.76 -56.73
CA ARG A 55 -9.61 -2.78 -57.99
C ARG A 55 -8.16 -3.23 -57.73
N PRO A 56 -7.83 -4.53 -57.87
CA PRO A 56 -6.48 -5.02 -57.63
C PRO A 56 -5.51 -4.69 -58.78
N ARG A 57 -5.08 -3.43 -58.87
CA ARG A 57 -4.08 -2.96 -59.85
C ARG A 57 -2.70 -2.90 -59.21
N ALA A 58 -1.65 -3.11 -60.01
CA ALA A 58 -0.26 -3.01 -59.57
C ALA A 58 0.05 -1.65 -58.91
N THR A 59 -0.57 -0.56 -59.39
CA THR A 59 -0.43 0.78 -58.81
C THR A 59 -0.95 0.85 -57.37
N PHE A 60 -2.08 0.19 -57.07
CA PHE A 60 -2.65 0.17 -55.72
C PHE A 60 -1.93 -0.80 -54.79
N LEU A 61 -1.37 -1.89 -55.32
CA LEU A 61 -0.44 -2.76 -54.57
C LEU A 61 0.82 -1.99 -54.18
N ALA A 62 1.43 -1.24 -55.11
CA ALA A 62 2.60 -0.42 -54.82
C ALA A 62 2.28 0.69 -53.80
N ALA A 63 1.13 1.34 -53.92
CA ALA A 63 0.66 2.32 -52.95
C ALA A 63 0.45 1.70 -51.56
N SER A 64 -0.19 0.52 -51.47
CA SER A 64 -0.40 -0.18 -50.19
C SER A 64 0.92 -0.59 -49.53
N LEU A 65 1.90 -1.05 -50.32
CA LEU A 65 3.23 -1.36 -49.83
C LEU A 65 3.92 -0.13 -49.24
N VAL A 66 3.97 0.98 -49.98
CA VAL A 66 4.62 2.22 -49.52
C VAL A 66 3.96 2.75 -48.25
N VAL A 67 2.64 2.92 -48.26
CA VAL A 67 1.87 3.51 -47.15
C VAL A 67 2.05 2.72 -45.86
N ASN A 68 1.90 1.39 -45.93
CA ASN A 68 2.00 0.58 -44.73
C ASN A 68 3.45 0.37 -44.27
N THR A 69 4.43 0.42 -45.17
CA THR A 69 5.85 0.40 -44.78
C THR A 69 6.22 1.69 -44.04
N ILE A 70 5.73 2.85 -44.48
CA ILE A 70 5.91 4.13 -43.78
C ILE A 70 5.26 4.09 -42.40
N ALA A 71 4.03 3.55 -42.30
CA ALA A 71 3.33 3.40 -41.02
C ALA A 71 4.13 2.53 -40.01
N VAL A 72 4.60 1.36 -40.46
CA VAL A 72 5.41 0.45 -39.63
C VAL A 72 6.76 1.06 -39.28
N GLY A 73 7.39 1.76 -40.22
CA GLY A 73 8.66 2.47 -39.98
C GLY A 73 8.51 3.58 -38.95
N GLY A 74 7.41 4.35 -39.01
CA GLY A 74 7.07 5.35 -38.00
C GLY A 74 6.88 4.73 -36.62
N TRP A 75 6.11 3.65 -36.52
CA TRP A 75 5.92 2.90 -35.27
C TRP A 75 7.25 2.34 -34.72
N LEU A 76 8.12 1.78 -35.56
CA LEU A 76 9.43 1.31 -35.10
C LEU A 76 10.29 2.48 -34.57
N LEU A 77 10.24 3.64 -35.23
CA LEU A 77 11.02 4.79 -34.82
C LEU A 77 10.57 5.33 -33.44
N THR A 78 9.27 5.39 -33.18
CA THR A 78 8.74 5.80 -31.86
C THR A 78 9.11 4.82 -30.74
N ARG A 79 9.29 3.52 -31.06
CA ARG A 79 9.67 2.48 -30.09
C ARG A 79 11.17 2.33 -29.88
N LEU A 80 11.99 2.80 -30.81
CA LEU A 80 13.45 2.68 -30.74
C LEU A 80 14.14 3.96 -30.26
N VAL A 81 13.70 5.13 -30.74
CA VAL A 81 14.41 6.40 -30.53
C VAL A 81 13.48 7.53 -30.09
N GLY A 82 12.20 7.49 -30.47
CA GLY A 82 11.31 8.65 -30.39
C GLY A 82 11.46 9.56 -31.62
N ILE A 83 10.54 10.50 -31.78
CA ILE A 83 10.48 11.47 -32.87
C ILE A 83 10.46 12.87 -32.27
N SER A 84 11.64 13.45 -32.05
CA SER A 84 11.83 14.70 -31.32
C SER A 84 11.20 15.95 -31.93
N TRP A 85 10.68 15.87 -33.16
CA TRP A 85 10.02 16.98 -33.87
C TRP A 85 8.50 16.79 -34.00
N VAL A 86 7.94 15.76 -33.35
CA VAL A 86 6.49 15.54 -33.26
C VAL A 86 6.07 15.59 -31.82
N ASP A 87 5.33 16.63 -31.46
CA ASP A 87 4.72 16.79 -30.15
C ASP A 87 3.95 15.51 -29.77
N GLY A 88 4.26 14.95 -28.61
CA GLY A 88 3.66 13.71 -28.08
C GLY A 88 4.35 12.42 -28.53
N LEU A 89 5.51 12.47 -29.22
CA LEU A 89 6.30 11.29 -29.61
C LEU A 89 7.80 11.46 -29.33
N GLU A 90 8.21 12.46 -28.56
CA GLU A 90 9.61 12.83 -28.35
C GLU A 90 10.37 11.81 -27.49
N VAL A 91 9.65 11.10 -26.64
CA VAL A 91 10.19 10.10 -25.72
C VAL A 91 9.84 8.70 -26.21
N ARG A 92 10.73 7.75 -25.98
CA ARG A 92 10.51 6.33 -26.31
C ARG A 92 9.39 5.76 -25.44
N GLU A 93 8.34 5.26 -26.07
CA GLU A 93 7.23 4.57 -25.40
C GLU A 93 7.31 3.05 -25.56
N GLY A 94 6.65 2.31 -24.67
CA GLY A 94 6.46 0.86 -24.80
C GLY A 94 5.39 0.49 -25.85
N PRO A 95 5.46 -0.71 -26.45
CA PRO A 95 4.43 -1.19 -27.37
C PRO A 95 3.10 -1.45 -26.64
N GLN A 96 2.06 -0.72 -27.01
CA GLN A 96 0.69 -0.93 -26.53
C GLN A 96 -0.07 -1.85 -27.50
N ILE A 97 -1.11 -2.51 -26.98
CA ILE A 97 -1.86 -3.50 -27.76
C ILE A 97 -2.47 -2.87 -29.04
N ALA A 98 -3.04 -1.66 -28.93
CA ALA A 98 -3.66 -0.98 -30.07
C ALA A 98 -2.63 -0.58 -31.15
N ASP A 99 -1.49 0.00 -30.75
CA ASP A 99 -0.43 0.41 -31.69
C ASP A 99 0.23 -0.80 -32.37
N THR A 100 0.41 -1.91 -31.64
CA THR A 100 1.12 -3.09 -32.11
C THR A 100 0.24 -3.89 -33.06
N LEU A 101 -1.08 -3.95 -32.80
CA LEU A 101 -2.04 -4.51 -33.73
C LEU A 101 -2.14 -3.65 -35.00
N CYS A 102 -2.12 -2.32 -34.89
CA CYS A 102 -2.10 -1.42 -36.04
C CYS A 102 -0.85 -1.65 -36.91
N ALA A 103 0.34 -1.67 -36.30
CA ALA A 103 1.60 -1.93 -36.98
C ALA A 103 1.65 -3.35 -37.57
N GLY A 104 1.15 -4.36 -36.86
CA GLY A 104 1.07 -5.74 -37.35
C GLY A 104 0.17 -5.90 -38.57
N LEU A 105 -0.99 -5.25 -38.59
CA LEU A 105 -1.88 -5.21 -39.75
C LEU A 105 -1.25 -4.45 -40.93
N GLY A 106 -0.54 -3.35 -40.66
CA GLY A 106 0.25 -2.65 -41.66
C GLY A 106 1.33 -3.54 -42.28
N ALA A 107 2.12 -4.22 -41.45
CA ALA A 107 3.18 -5.14 -41.89
C ALA A 107 2.61 -6.30 -42.74
N LEU A 108 1.47 -6.87 -42.32
CA LEU A 108 0.76 -7.90 -43.09
C LEU A 108 0.33 -7.37 -44.48
N SER A 109 -0.24 -6.17 -44.53
CA SER A 109 -0.64 -5.56 -45.80
C SER A 109 0.57 -5.31 -46.72
N ALA A 110 1.67 -4.77 -46.17
CA ALA A 110 2.90 -4.50 -46.92
C ALA A 110 3.52 -5.80 -47.48
N ALA A 111 3.65 -6.84 -46.65
CA ALA A 111 4.22 -8.12 -47.05
C ALA A 111 3.42 -8.79 -48.17
N LEU A 112 2.09 -8.79 -48.07
CA LEU A 112 1.21 -9.35 -49.09
C LEU A 112 1.24 -8.54 -50.38
N ALA A 113 1.28 -7.21 -50.30
CA ALA A 113 1.39 -6.35 -51.47
C ALA A 113 2.72 -6.54 -52.21
N LEU A 114 3.83 -6.64 -51.47
CA LEU A 114 5.16 -6.93 -52.03
C LEU A 114 5.19 -8.31 -52.70
N GLY A 115 4.66 -9.34 -52.05
CA GLY A 115 4.59 -10.69 -52.62
C GLY A 115 3.83 -10.74 -53.94
N LEU A 116 2.71 -10.01 -54.03
CA LEU A 116 1.91 -9.93 -55.27
C LEU A 116 2.59 -9.12 -56.39
N LEU A 117 3.41 -8.14 -56.05
CA LEU A 117 4.20 -7.36 -57.02
C LEU A 117 5.40 -8.15 -57.57
N VAL A 118 6.08 -8.91 -56.72
CA VAL A 118 7.31 -9.65 -57.07
C VAL A 118 7.01 -10.96 -57.78
N VAL A 119 6.06 -11.74 -57.27
CA VAL A 119 5.75 -13.08 -57.78
C VAL A 119 4.71 -13.04 -58.90
N GLY A 120 3.99 -11.92 -59.03
CA GLY A 120 2.81 -11.82 -59.89
C GLY A 120 1.67 -12.71 -59.39
N SER A 121 0.48 -12.58 -60.00
CA SER A 121 -0.64 -13.49 -59.73
C SER A 121 -0.43 -14.82 -60.45
N ALA A 122 0.64 -15.54 -60.13
CA ALA A 122 0.82 -16.92 -60.56
C ALA A 122 -0.28 -17.78 -59.90
N PRO A 123 -0.94 -18.69 -60.64
CA PRO A 123 -1.87 -19.62 -60.03
C PRO A 123 -1.05 -20.54 -59.14
N LEU A 124 -1.10 -20.29 -57.83
CA LEU A 124 -0.53 -21.19 -56.82
C LEU A 124 -1.03 -22.60 -57.12
N ALA A 125 -0.09 -23.50 -57.45
CA ALA A 125 -0.33 -24.93 -57.49
C ALA A 125 -0.92 -25.32 -56.13
N ALA A 126 -2.08 -25.98 -56.15
CA ALA A 126 -2.98 -26.08 -55.02
C ALA A 126 -2.30 -26.49 -53.69
N PRO A 127 -2.71 -25.84 -52.59
CA PRO A 127 -3.19 -26.62 -51.45
C PRO A 127 -4.61 -26.19 -51.07
N ARG A 128 -5.27 -27.10 -50.33
CA ARG A 128 -6.64 -27.08 -49.78
C ARG A 128 -7.23 -25.67 -49.58
N SER A 129 -8.47 -25.51 -50.01
CA SER A 129 -9.30 -24.31 -49.83
C SER A 129 -9.29 -23.79 -48.38
N LEU A 130 -8.38 -22.87 -48.06
CA LEU A 130 -8.54 -22.01 -46.90
C LEU A 130 -9.73 -21.10 -47.18
N ASN A 131 -10.80 -21.26 -46.40
CA ASN A 131 -11.94 -20.36 -46.42
C ASN A 131 -11.45 -18.94 -46.15
N ALA A 132 -11.64 -18.03 -47.12
CA ALA A 132 -11.34 -16.60 -47.02
C ALA A 132 -11.92 -15.94 -45.76
N ALA A 133 -13.00 -16.50 -45.23
CA ALA A 133 -13.70 -16.01 -44.05
C ALA A 133 -12.84 -16.02 -42.78
N LEU A 134 -11.98 -17.02 -42.60
CA LEU A 134 -11.14 -17.16 -41.39
C LEU A 134 -10.09 -16.04 -41.26
N PRO A 135 -9.22 -15.78 -42.25
CA PRO A 135 -8.23 -14.70 -42.13
C PRO A 135 -8.88 -13.31 -42.11
N LEU A 136 -10.01 -13.12 -42.80
CA LEU A 136 -10.76 -11.86 -42.74
C LEU A 136 -11.43 -11.64 -41.39
N ALA A 137 -11.98 -12.70 -40.77
CA ALA A 137 -12.51 -12.64 -39.42
C ALA A 137 -11.39 -12.36 -38.39
N ALA A 138 -10.19 -12.91 -38.58
CA ALA A 138 -9.04 -12.63 -37.73
C ALA A 138 -8.63 -11.14 -37.82
N VAL A 139 -8.63 -10.54 -39.01
CA VAL A 139 -8.41 -9.09 -39.18
C VAL A 139 -9.50 -8.30 -38.47
N GLY A 140 -10.77 -8.66 -38.65
CA GLY A 140 -11.89 -8.00 -37.96
C GLY A 140 -11.78 -8.09 -36.44
N PHE A 141 -11.41 -9.26 -35.90
CA PHE A 141 -11.21 -9.48 -34.47
C PHE A 141 -10.03 -8.67 -33.92
N ALA A 142 -8.92 -8.59 -34.65
CA ALA A 142 -7.78 -7.75 -34.29
C ALA A 142 -8.14 -6.26 -34.24
N VAL A 143 -8.97 -5.78 -35.18
CA VAL A 143 -9.46 -4.40 -35.17
C VAL A 143 -10.37 -4.15 -33.97
N VAL A 144 -11.28 -5.07 -33.65
CA VAL A 144 -12.16 -4.92 -32.47
C VAL A 144 -11.34 -4.88 -31.17
N ILE A 145 -10.34 -5.75 -31.01
CA ILE A 145 -9.45 -5.72 -29.85
C ILE A 145 -8.70 -4.38 -29.79
N GLY A 146 -8.11 -3.93 -30.90
CA GLY A 146 -7.36 -2.69 -30.92
C GLY A 146 -8.23 -1.46 -30.62
N MET A 147 -9.43 -1.38 -31.19
CA MET A 147 -10.38 -0.28 -30.91
C MET A 147 -10.93 -0.33 -29.48
N TRP A 148 -11.18 -1.51 -28.92
CA TRP A 148 -11.62 -1.68 -27.54
C TRP A 148 -10.56 -1.21 -26.53
N ASN A 149 -9.29 -1.52 -26.79
CA ASN A 149 -8.17 -1.05 -25.97
C ASN A 149 -7.89 0.45 -26.20
N GLY A 150 -8.19 0.99 -27.38
CA GLY A 150 -8.06 2.43 -27.63
C GLY A 150 -9.15 3.24 -26.92
N ALA A 151 -10.40 2.77 -26.92
CA ALA A 151 -11.56 3.50 -26.39
C ALA A 151 -11.56 3.71 -24.86
N THR A 152 -10.55 3.20 -24.13
CA THR A 152 -10.42 3.35 -22.67
C THR A 152 -9.62 4.60 -22.24
N HIS A 153 -9.13 5.43 -23.17
CA HIS A 153 -8.52 6.74 -22.84
C HIS A 153 -9.53 7.87 -23.11
N VAL A 154 -9.81 8.71 -22.09
CA VAL A 154 -10.81 9.80 -22.16
C VAL A 154 -10.13 11.14 -21.89
N HIS A 155 -10.37 12.13 -22.78
CA HIS A 155 -9.89 13.50 -22.71
C HIS A 155 -10.54 14.31 -21.58
N ASP A 156 -9.72 15.01 -20.79
CA ASP A 156 -10.17 16.09 -19.90
C ASP A 156 -9.66 17.43 -20.44
N HIS A 157 -10.54 18.40 -20.64
CA HIS A 157 -10.20 19.72 -21.14
C HIS A 157 -10.00 20.68 -19.97
N SER A 158 -8.75 20.99 -19.63
CA SER A 158 -8.44 22.18 -18.83
C SER A 158 -8.00 23.32 -19.76
N THR A 159 -8.81 24.39 -19.81
CA THR A 159 -8.40 25.66 -20.39
C THR A 159 -7.54 26.38 -19.36
N GLY A 160 -6.24 26.44 -19.62
CA GLY A 160 -5.30 27.26 -18.85
C GLY A 160 -5.43 28.75 -19.19
N ASP A 161 -5.15 29.57 -18.18
CA ASP A 161 -4.66 30.93 -18.37
C ASP A 161 -3.31 31.08 -17.66
N HIS A 162 -2.37 31.68 -18.37
CA HIS A 162 -0.95 31.76 -18.09
C HIS A 162 -0.54 32.94 -17.20
N ALA A 163 0.71 32.80 -16.69
CA ALA A 163 1.71 33.83 -16.35
C ALA A 163 1.99 33.92 -14.83
N ALA A 164 3.22 33.98 -14.33
CA ALA A 164 4.56 34.07 -14.93
C ALA A 164 5.58 33.52 -13.90
N GLY A 165 6.65 32.89 -14.39
CA GLY A 165 7.83 32.61 -13.59
C GLY A 165 8.82 33.78 -13.57
N THR A 166 9.73 33.76 -12.60
CA THR A 166 11.19 34.06 -12.65
C THR A 166 11.70 34.15 -11.19
N ASP A 167 12.57 33.21 -10.77
CA ASP A 167 14.03 33.30 -10.72
C ASP A 167 14.57 33.72 -9.34
N HIS A 168 15.33 32.84 -8.67
CA HIS A 168 16.78 32.99 -8.49
C HIS A 168 17.36 32.03 -7.44
N HIS A 169 18.33 31.21 -7.87
CA HIS A 169 19.38 30.64 -7.04
C HIS A 169 20.43 31.71 -6.68
N SER A 170 21.02 31.64 -5.49
CA SER A 170 22.50 31.65 -5.34
C SER A 170 22.94 31.37 -3.90
N ASP A 171 23.86 30.40 -3.81
CA ASP A 171 25.01 30.22 -2.91
C ASP A 171 25.17 31.10 -1.67
N THR A 172 25.57 30.48 -0.55
CA THR A 172 26.95 30.62 -0.06
C THR A 172 27.28 29.65 1.08
N THR A 173 28.45 29.04 0.93
CA THR A 173 29.21 28.23 1.89
C THR A 173 29.73 29.05 3.08
N ALA A 174 29.74 28.47 4.28
CA ALA A 174 30.73 28.82 5.31
C ALA A 174 30.98 27.63 6.26
N SER A 175 32.25 27.21 6.31
CA SER A 175 32.85 26.21 7.20
C SER A 175 32.92 26.67 8.66
N GLY A 176 32.99 25.73 9.61
CA GLY A 176 33.35 26.01 11.00
C GLY A 176 33.49 24.75 11.86
N ASP A 177 34.75 24.30 11.99
CA ASP A 177 35.45 23.54 13.04
C ASP A 177 34.70 22.66 14.07
N GLY A 178 35.24 21.45 14.25
CA GLY A 178 34.89 20.49 15.28
C GLY A 178 35.66 20.64 16.59
N HIS A 179 35.17 19.95 17.63
CA HIS A 179 35.86 19.73 18.89
C HIS A 179 35.52 18.36 19.48
N ASP A 180 36.54 17.50 19.58
CA ASP A 180 36.56 16.23 20.33
C ASP A 180 36.84 16.48 21.82
N HIS A 181 36.27 15.64 22.69
CA HIS A 181 36.78 15.43 24.05
C HIS A 181 36.84 13.94 24.40
N SER A 182 38.06 13.46 24.65
CA SER A 182 38.40 12.20 25.30
C SER A 182 38.94 12.50 26.70
N SER A 183 38.52 11.72 27.70
CA SER A 183 39.32 11.49 28.90
C SER A 183 38.98 10.17 29.58
N SER A 184 39.96 9.28 29.51
CA SER A 184 40.11 8.05 30.30
C SER A 184 40.61 8.34 31.72
N GLY A 185 40.16 7.56 32.70
CA GLY A 185 40.73 7.50 34.05
C GLY A 185 40.51 6.13 34.69
N ALA A 186 41.55 5.30 34.73
CA ALA A 186 41.57 4.01 35.40
C ALA A 186 42.13 4.12 36.83
N ALA A 187 41.59 3.34 37.76
CA ALA A 187 42.25 2.98 39.02
C ALA A 187 41.96 1.51 39.37
N LEU A 188 43.04 0.77 39.62
CA LEU A 188 43.12 -0.64 40.06
C LEU A 188 43.04 -0.74 41.59
N ALA A 189 42.47 -1.84 42.13
CA ALA A 189 43.15 -2.78 43.06
C ALA A 189 42.28 -3.98 43.54
N THR A 190 42.76 -5.21 43.23
CA THR A 190 42.90 -6.46 44.04
C THR A 190 41.65 -7.08 44.75
N GLY A 191 41.13 -8.28 44.39
CA GLY A 191 41.62 -9.68 44.63
C GLY A 191 40.92 -10.27 45.89
N GLU A 192 40.20 -11.41 45.96
CA GLU A 192 40.37 -12.78 45.43
C GLU A 192 39.03 -13.60 45.38
N SER A 193 38.94 -14.46 44.35
CA SER A 193 38.23 -15.74 44.06
C SER A 193 37.49 -16.53 45.17
N ALA A 194 36.49 -17.40 44.93
CA ALA A 194 35.68 -17.83 43.77
C ALA A 194 34.61 -18.83 44.27
N SER A 195 33.45 -18.89 43.60
CA SER A 195 32.75 -20.16 43.34
C SER A 195 31.87 -20.02 42.10
N ASP A 196 32.21 -20.81 41.08
CA ASP A 196 31.65 -20.84 39.73
C ASP A 196 30.12 -20.95 39.67
N ALA A 197 29.49 -19.93 39.11
CA ALA A 197 28.33 -20.06 38.25
C ALA A 197 28.63 -19.23 36.99
N ALA A 198 28.46 -19.84 35.82
CA ALA A 198 28.81 -19.26 34.53
C ALA A 198 28.32 -17.81 34.43
N ALA A 199 29.27 -16.86 34.41
CA ALA A 199 28.99 -15.47 34.08
C ALA A 199 28.53 -15.44 32.62
N HIS A 200 27.21 -15.40 32.45
CA HIS A 200 26.63 -14.99 31.19
C HIS A 200 27.08 -13.54 30.97
N ASP A 201 27.67 -13.30 29.80
CA ASP A 201 28.03 -11.98 29.31
C ASP A 201 26.79 -11.06 29.44
N HIS A 202 26.76 -10.21 30.47
CA HIS A 202 25.65 -9.30 30.69
C HIS A 202 25.74 -8.24 29.60
N ALA A 203 25.03 -8.46 28.50
CA ALA A 203 24.93 -7.49 27.43
C ALA A 203 24.46 -6.14 28.01
N THR A 204 25.26 -5.10 27.78
CA THR A 204 24.99 -3.69 28.11
C THR A 204 23.79 -3.10 27.35
N ASN A 205 23.13 -3.89 26.50
CA ASN A 205 21.98 -3.49 25.72
C ASN A 205 20.70 -3.67 26.53
N TRP A 206 20.24 -2.59 27.16
CA TRP A 206 18.87 -2.46 27.66
C TRP A 206 18.03 -1.69 26.62
N PRO A 207 16.77 -2.06 26.35
CA PRO A 207 16.02 -3.16 26.96
C PRO A 207 16.33 -4.54 26.37
N ARG A 208 15.95 -5.60 27.12
CA ARG A 208 16.21 -7.01 26.76
C ARG A 208 14.91 -7.81 26.68
N PRO A 209 14.84 -8.87 25.84
CA PRO A 209 13.72 -9.79 25.83
C PRO A 209 13.40 -10.35 27.21
N TYR A 210 12.11 -10.40 27.52
CA TYR A 210 11.58 -10.80 28.80
C TYR A 210 10.70 -12.04 28.64
N ASP A 211 10.90 -13.04 29.51
CA ASP A 211 10.02 -14.18 29.66
C ASP A 211 9.81 -14.48 31.16
N PRO A 212 8.61 -14.27 31.71
CA PRO A 212 8.32 -14.54 33.12
C PRO A 212 8.56 -16.00 33.52
N ALA A 213 8.49 -16.95 32.58
CA ALA A 213 8.70 -18.37 32.85
C ALA A 213 10.20 -18.71 33.08
N ILE A 214 11.11 -17.89 32.56
CA ILE A 214 12.56 -18.08 32.69
C ILE A 214 13.08 -17.33 33.92
N GLY A 215 12.53 -16.13 34.19
CA GLY A 215 12.89 -15.30 35.31
C GLY A 215 13.00 -13.82 34.93
N ILE A 216 13.27 -12.97 35.93
CA ILE A 216 13.41 -11.52 35.73
C ILE A 216 14.91 -11.16 35.76
N ASP A 217 15.46 -10.72 34.63
CA ASP A 217 16.81 -10.15 34.54
C ASP A 217 16.79 -8.67 34.11
N ILE A 218 16.76 -7.81 35.12
CA ILE A 218 16.84 -6.35 34.99
C ILE A 218 18.13 -5.79 35.61
N SER A 219 19.12 -6.66 35.80
CA SER A 219 20.39 -6.29 36.45
C SER A 219 21.37 -5.64 35.46
N GLY A 220 22.38 -4.94 36.00
CA GLY A 220 23.50 -4.42 35.21
C GLY A 220 23.14 -3.34 34.20
N VAL A 221 22.04 -2.62 34.41
CA VAL A 221 21.64 -1.47 33.58
C VAL A 221 22.31 -0.21 34.11
N ASP A 222 23.01 0.51 33.24
CA ASP A 222 23.77 1.70 33.60
C ASP A 222 22.85 2.79 34.20
N GLY A 223 23.29 3.40 35.29
CA GLY A 223 22.55 4.47 35.98
C GLY A 223 21.40 4.01 36.88
N VAL A 224 21.15 2.70 37.01
CA VAL A 224 20.11 2.15 37.90
C VAL A 224 20.69 1.88 39.29
N SER A 225 20.05 2.40 40.34
CA SER A 225 20.41 2.08 41.72
C SER A 225 19.83 0.73 42.17
N THR A 226 20.43 0.12 43.20
CA THR A 226 19.92 -1.12 43.81
C THR A 226 18.47 -0.98 44.29
N GLU A 227 18.10 0.18 44.83
CA GLU A 227 16.74 0.48 45.29
C GLU A 227 15.76 0.63 44.12
N GLN A 228 16.19 1.21 43.00
CA GLN A 228 15.40 1.29 41.77
C GLN A 228 15.17 -0.11 41.18
N GLU A 229 16.21 -0.94 41.08
CA GLU A 229 16.08 -2.32 40.62
C GLU A 229 15.14 -3.12 41.53
N ALA A 230 15.27 -2.97 42.85
CA ALA A 230 14.41 -3.67 43.81
C ALA A 230 12.93 -3.27 43.69
N ARG A 231 12.62 -1.97 43.53
CA ARG A 231 11.26 -1.46 43.32
C ARG A 231 10.68 -1.95 41.99
N ALA A 232 11.45 -1.88 40.91
CA ALA A 232 11.04 -2.37 39.60
C ALA A 232 10.75 -3.88 39.64
N ARG A 233 11.63 -4.67 40.28
CA ARG A 233 11.45 -6.11 40.45
C ARG A 233 10.19 -6.45 41.23
N GLU A 234 9.94 -5.76 42.35
CA GLU A 234 8.73 -5.98 43.15
C GLU A 234 7.47 -5.60 42.37
N LEU A 235 7.49 -4.49 41.61
CA LEU A 235 6.37 -4.11 40.75
C LEU A 235 6.03 -5.21 39.73
N ILE A 236 7.03 -5.77 39.04
CA ILE A 236 6.82 -6.87 38.10
C ILE A 236 6.22 -8.10 38.81
N LEU A 237 6.81 -8.52 39.94
CA LEU A 237 6.37 -9.70 40.68
C LEU A 237 4.96 -9.52 41.28
N ALA A 238 4.65 -8.34 41.80
CA ALA A 238 3.34 -8.00 42.31
C ALA A 238 2.31 -7.97 41.17
N THR A 239 2.66 -7.41 40.01
CA THR A 239 1.80 -7.41 38.83
C THR A 239 1.47 -8.83 38.37
N GLN A 240 2.47 -9.71 38.24
CA GLN A 240 2.24 -11.12 37.90
C GLN A 240 1.32 -11.85 38.89
N ARG A 241 1.42 -11.51 40.18
CA ARG A 241 0.61 -12.13 41.24
C ARG A 241 -0.84 -11.62 41.25
N GLU A 242 -1.04 -10.33 41.05
CA GLU A 242 -2.32 -9.68 41.28
C GLU A 242 -3.23 -9.62 40.04
N LEU A 243 -2.67 -9.45 38.84
CA LEU A 243 -3.44 -9.29 37.59
C LEU A 243 -4.30 -10.50 37.18
N PRO A 244 -3.89 -11.77 37.39
CA PRO A 244 -4.65 -12.93 36.92
C PRO A 244 -6.11 -12.99 37.39
N ARG A 245 -6.50 -12.22 38.41
CA ARG A 245 -7.90 -12.08 38.83
C ARG A 245 -8.82 -11.46 37.76
N TRP A 246 -8.27 -10.78 36.76
CA TRP A 246 -8.99 -10.19 35.64
C TRP A 246 -8.70 -10.91 34.31
N SER A 247 -8.20 -12.15 34.34
CA SER A 247 -7.92 -12.90 33.12
C SER A 247 -9.17 -13.15 32.27
N ASP A 248 -10.35 -13.24 32.89
CA ASP A 248 -11.63 -13.30 32.18
C ASP A 248 -12.06 -11.88 31.76
N TYR A 249 -12.18 -11.69 30.44
CA TYR A 249 -12.51 -10.40 29.84
C TYR A 249 -13.92 -9.92 30.23
N ASP A 250 -14.91 -10.80 30.21
CA ASP A 250 -16.29 -10.42 30.50
C ASP A 250 -16.48 -10.09 31.99
N GLU A 251 -15.77 -10.79 32.87
CA GLU A 251 -15.73 -10.45 34.30
C GLU A 251 -15.06 -9.08 34.54
N ALA A 252 -13.98 -8.76 33.83
CA ALA A 252 -13.37 -7.44 33.92
C ALA A 252 -14.37 -6.35 33.48
N VAL A 253 -15.03 -6.52 32.34
CA VAL A 253 -16.07 -5.59 31.86
C VAL A 253 -17.21 -5.45 32.87
N ALA A 254 -17.68 -6.56 33.46
CA ALA A 254 -18.72 -6.55 34.49
C ALA A 254 -18.27 -5.81 35.77
N GLN A 255 -16.97 -5.75 36.06
CA GLN A 255 -16.38 -5.01 37.18
C GLN A 255 -16.18 -3.51 36.87
N GLY A 256 -16.60 -3.03 35.71
CA GLY A 256 -16.57 -1.60 35.34
C GLY A 256 -15.35 -1.19 34.53
N TRP A 257 -14.59 -2.15 34.01
CA TRP A 257 -13.52 -1.91 33.06
C TRP A 257 -14.09 -1.61 31.66
N VAL A 258 -13.60 -0.55 31.02
CA VAL A 258 -14.14 -0.06 29.75
C VAL A 258 -13.02 -0.03 28.71
N SER A 259 -13.03 -1.00 27.81
CA SER A 259 -12.36 -0.96 26.49
C SER A 259 -12.43 0.42 25.81
N ILE A 260 -11.29 0.83 25.25
CA ILE A 260 -11.15 2.03 24.43
C ILE A 260 -11.25 1.72 22.93
N GLY A 261 -11.54 0.48 22.54
CA GLY A 261 -11.80 0.10 21.15
C GLY A 261 -10.56 0.07 20.25
N ASP A 262 -9.39 -0.19 20.82
CA ASP A 262 -8.09 -0.21 20.13
C ASP A 262 -7.60 -1.63 19.78
N GLU A 263 -8.50 -2.62 19.83
CA GLU A 263 -8.21 -4.03 19.55
C GLU A 263 -7.60 -4.29 18.16
N SER A 264 -7.74 -3.35 17.22
CA SER A 264 -7.10 -3.39 15.90
C SER A 264 -5.57 -3.32 15.94
N THR A 265 -4.99 -2.87 17.05
CA THR A 265 -3.54 -2.86 17.26
C THR A 265 -2.97 -4.24 17.59
N GLY A 266 -3.84 -5.27 17.71
CA GLY A 266 -3.49 -6.59 18.25
C GLY A 266 -3.49 -6.62 19.78
N HIS A 267 -3.70 -5.48 20.43
CA HIS A 267 -3.90 -5.36 21.88
C HIS A 267 -5.13 -4.50 22.15
N GLU A 268 -5.84 -4.78 23.23
CA GLU A 268 -6.99 -3.98 23.66
C GLU A 268 -6.79 -3.50 25.09
N HIS A 269 -6.93 -2.19 25.27
CA HIS A 269 -6.89 -1.58 26.59
C HIS A 269 -8.29 -1.42 27.15
N LEU A 270 -8.51 -1.95 28.35
CA LEU A 270 -9.67 -1.68 29.16
C LEU A 270 -9.26 -0.73 30.26
N VAL A 271 -9.91 0.44 30.35
CA VAL A 271 -9.59 1.48 31.33
C VAL A 271 -10.67 1.54 32.40
N ASN A 272 -10.27 1.74 33.67
CA ASN A 272 -11.19 1.99 34.77
C ASN A 272 -11.00 3.41 35.31
N ARG A 273 -11.87 4.32 34.87
CA ARG A 273 -11.80 5.74 35.22
C ARG A 273 -11.86 6.02 36.73
N ARG A 274 -12.39 5.08 37.51
CA ARG A 274 -12.50 5.23 38.96
C ARG A 274 -11.16 4.99 39.66
N LEU A 275 -10.27 4.23 39.03
CA LEU A 275 -8.93 3.92 39.53
C LEU A 275 -7.93 5.03 39.16
N ILE A 276 -8.10 5.69 38.01
CA ILE A 276 -7.28 6.86 37.59
C ILE A 276 -7.21 7.97 38.65
N VAL A 277 -8.25 8.11 39.49
CA VAL A 277 -8.37 9.19 40.48
C VAL A 277 -8.42 8.68 41.92
N ASP A 278 -7.98 7.43 42.16
CA ASP A 278 -8.01 6.84 43.50
C ASP A 278 -6.76 7.16 44.33
N GLY A 279 -5.76 7.80 43.72
CA GLY A 279 -4.52 8.26 44.35
C GLY A 279 -3.55 7.12 44.67
N LYS A 280 -3.70 5.96 44.03
CA LYS A 280 -2.77 4.85 44.16
C LYS A 280 -1.73 4.92 43.05
N PHE A 281 -0.46 4.90 43.44
CA PHE A 281 0.65 4.94 42.51
C PHE A 281 1.25 3.54 42.32
N LEU A 282 1.26 3.05 41.08
CA LEU A 282 1.84 1.74 40.70
C LEU A 282 1.38 0.59 41.62
N ASP A 283 0.08 0.51 41.92
CA ASP A 283 -0.52 -0.52 42.78
C ASP A 283 -1.17 -1.63 41.94
N PRO A 284 -0.57 -2.83 41.83
CA PRO A 284 -1.13 -3.90 41.01
C PRO A 284 -2.46 -4.48 41.49
N THR A 285 -2.90 -4.12 42.70
CA THR A 285 -4.24 -4.48 43.20
C THR A 285 -5.35 -3.56 42.67
N ALA A 286 -4.97 -2.44 42.05
CA ALA A 286 -5.87 -1.45 41.46
C ALA A 286 -5.19 -0.73 40.28
N PRO A 287 -4.81 -1.44 39.19
CA PRO A 287 -4.24 -0.78 38.02
C PRO A 287 -5.28 0.12 37.34
N GLU A 288 -4.86 1.12 36.58
CA GLU A 288 -5.78 2.03 35.86
C GLU A 288 -6.23 1.49 34.50
N SER A 289 -5.43 0.58 33.92
CA SER A 289 -5.68 -0.08 32.63
C SER A 289 -5.24 -1.55 32.62
N LEU A 290 -6.07 -2.41 32.02
CA LEU A 290 -5.76 -3.81 31.70
C LEU A 290 -5.51 -3.94 30.20
N VAL A 291 -4.53 -4.75 29.80
CA VAL A 291 -4.15 -4.94 28.40
C VAL A 291 -4.30 -6.40 28.00
N TYR A 292 -5.14 -6.65 27.00
CA TYR A 292 -5.37 -7.98 26.45
C TYR A 292 -4.75 -8.10 25.07
N GLU A 293 -3.99 -9.17 24.82
CA GLU A 293 -3.59 -9.57 23.48
C GLU A 293 -4.82 -10.13 22.74
N VAL A 294 -5.06 -9.63 21.54
CA VAL A 294 -6.20 -10.00 20.70
C VAL A 294 -5.72 -10.86 19.54
N LYS A 295 -6.20 -12.11 19.49
CA LYS A 295 -5.95 -13.07 18.40
C LYS A 295 -7.27 -13.62 17.89
N GLY A 296 -7.77 -13.05 16.78
CA GLY A 296 -9.13 -13.29 16.32
C GLY A 296 -10.14 -12.90 17.41
N SER A 297 -10.96 -13.86 17.86
CA SER A 297 -11.91 -13.64 18.96
C SER A 297 -11.35 -13.93 20.35
N SER A 298 -10.08 -14.37 20.46
CA SER A 298 -9.45 -14.69 21.74
C SER A 298 -8.82 -13.43 22.34
N LYS A 299 -9.11 -13.17 23.62
CA LYS A 299 -8.53 -12.06 24.39
C LYS A 299 -7.78 -12.65 25.59
N THR A 300 -6.48 -12.42 25.66
CA THR A 300 -5.61 -12.95 26.72
C THR A 300 -5.01 -11.80 27.51
N LEU A 301 -5.21 -11.75 28.83
CA LEU A 301 -4.59 -10.72 29.66
C LEU A 301 -3.06 -10.88 29.67
N VAL A 302 -2.33 -9.87 29.21
CA VAL A 302 -0.87 -9.92 29.03
C VAL A 302 -0.10 -8.83 29.77
N SER A 303 -0.76 -7.73 30.14
CA SER A 303 -0.10 -6.59 30.79
C SER A 303 -1.12 -5.74 31.57
N ALA A 304 -0.62 -4.96 32.53
CA ALA A 304 -1.32 -3.79 33.06
C ALA A 304 -0.62 -2.53 32.55
N MET A 305 -1.41 -1.48 32.35
CA MET A 305 -0.87 -0.14 32.10
C MET A 305 -1.27 0.76 33.25
N PHE A 306 -0.25 1.23 33.97
CA PHE A 306 -0.42 2.15 35.09
C PHE A 306 -0.42 3.58 34.58
N MET A 307 -1.26 4.41 35.17
CA MET A 307 -1.35 5.84 34.85
C MET A 307 -0.97 6.66 36.09
N ALA A 308 -0.17 7.71 35.89
CA ALA A 308 0.14 8.66 36.95
C ALA A 308 -1.09 9.51 37.32
N ASP A 309 -1.00 10.21 38.45
CA ASP A 309 -2.01 11.18 38.86
C ASP A 309 -2.22 12.28 37.80
N LEU A 310 -3.46 12.78 37.72
CA LEU A 310 -3.82 13.83 36.78
C LEU A 310 -2.99 15.10 37.01
N GLY A 311 -2.26 15.51 35.97
CA GLY A 311 -1.43 16.72 35.98
C GLY A 311 0.02 16.49 36.38
N THR A 312 0.41 15.25 36.72
CA THR A 312 1.83 14.89 36.89
C THR A 312 2.54 14.97 35.54
N ALA A 313 3.66 15.70 35.49
CA ALA A 313 4.46 15.82 34.29
C ALA A 313 5.17 14.49 33.99
N ILE A 314 5.36 14.15 32.72
CA ILE A 314 6.01 12.91 32.28
C ILE A 314 7.46 12.77 32.81
N ASP A 315 8.13 13.90 33.06
CA ASP A 315 9.49 13.98 33.58
C ASP A 315 9.55 14.24 35.10
N ASP A 316 8.42 14.10 35.80
CA ASP A 316 8.38 14.30 37.25
C ASP A 316 9.35 13.32 37.96
N PRO A 317 10.15 13.77 38.94
CA PRO A 317 11.05 12.91 39.70
C PRO A 317 10.36 11.73 40.39
N GLU A 318 9.11 11.87 40.84
CA GLU A 318 8.35 10.76 41.44
C GLU A 318 8.17 9.59 40.47
N LEU A 319 8.01 9.90 39.17
CA LEU A 319 7.89 8.94 38.09
C LEU A 319 9.25 8.38 37.67
N THR A 320 10.19 9.28 37.35
CA THR A 320 11.47 8.93 36.72
C THR A 320 12.46 8.29 37.71
N GLU A 321 12.39 8.64 39.00
CA GLU A 321 13.27 8.06 40.02
C GLU A 321 12.76 6.71 40.56
N PHE A 322 11.53 6.28 40.26
CA PHE A 322 10.96 5.03 40.78
C PHE A 322 11.80 3.81 40.38
N ALA A 323 12.07 3.68 39.08
CA ALA A 323 12.86 2.59 38.50
C ALA A 323 14.06 3.08 37.67
N GLY A 324 14.27 4.41 37.59
CA GLY A 324 15.38 4.99 36.84
C GLY A 324 15.39 4.53 35.37
N PRO A 325 16.58 4.31 34.78
CA PRO A 325 16.73 3.85 33.40
C PRO A 325 16.09 2.49 33.05
N LEU A 326 15.53 1.75 34.01
CA LEU A 326 14.79 0.51 33.70
C LEU A 326 13.41 0.78 33.06
N MET A 327 12.83 1.95 33.30
CA MET A 327 11.43 2.22 33.04
C MET A 327 11.28 3.57 32.35
N GLN A 328 10.55 3.59 31.23
CA GLN A 328 10.24 4.81 30.52
C GLN A 328 8.74 5.09 30.60
N TRP A 329 8.40 6.30 31.01
CA TRP A 329 7.04 6.80 30.94
C TRP A 329 6.77 7.39 29.56
N HIS A 330 5.56 7.23 29.07
CA HIS A 330 5.06 7.87 27.84
C HIS A 330 3.68 8.49 28.06
N VAL A 331 3.25 9.36 27.14
CA VAL A 331 1.94 10.00 27.15
C VAL A 331 1.24 9.81 25.81
N HIS A 332 -0.09 9.86 25.85
CA HIS A 332 -0.96 9.91 24.68
C HIS A 332 -1.75 11.21 24.67
N ASP A 333 -1.11 12.27 24.21
CA ASP A 333 -1.70 13.59 23.94
C ASP A 333 -2.02 13.80 22.45
N ASN A 334 -1.92 12.73 21.66
CA ASN A 334 -2.26 12.68 20.24
C ASN A 334 -3.48 11.79 19.93
N LEU A 335 -4.06 11.08 20.90
CA LEU A 335 -5.18 10.17 20.66
C LEU A 335 -6.49 10.92 20.40
N CYS A 336 -7.14 10.57 19.30
CA CYS A 336 -8.43 11.08 18.89
C CYS A 336 -9.53 10.07 19.20
N PHE A 337 -10.64 10.54 19.77
CA PHE A 337 -11.74 9.70 20.22
C PHE A 337 -13.04 10.07 19.51
N ARG A 338 -13.86 9.05 19.22
CA ARG A 338 -15.24 9.22 18.74
C ARG A 338 -16.19 8.34 19.54
N ASN A 339 -17.47 8.70 19.59
CA ASN A 339 -18.47 7.81 20.15
C ASN A 339 -18.88 6.78 19.09
N ASN A 340 -18.79 5.50 19.43
CA ASN A 340 -19.32 4.42 18.60
C ASN A 340 -20.85 4.42 18.58
N ALA A 341 -21.47 3.51 17.82
CA ALA A 341 -22.92 3.39 17.68
C ALA A 341 -23.67 3.15 19.02
N GLN A 342 -22.97 2.65 20.04
CA GLN A 342 -23.50 2.39 21.38
C GLN A 342 -23.30 3.59 22.32
N GLY A 343 -22.73 4.70 21.83
CA GLY A 343 -22.44 5.90 22.61
C GLY A 343 -21.16 5.82 23.44
N ARG A 344 -20.31 4.82 23.20
CA ARG A 344 -19.05 4.62 23.92
C ARG A 344 -17.91 5.36 23.24
N SER A 345 -17.13 6.10 24.00
CA SER A 345 -15.91 6.76 23.52
C SER A 345 -14.85 5.70 23.20
N VAL A 346 -14.46 5.60 21.93
CA VAL A 346 -13.43 4.70 21.41
C VAL A 346 -12.36 5.48 20.67
N VAL A 347 -11.14 4.96 20.62
CA VAL A 347 -10.03 5.50 19.83
C VAL A 347 -10.42 5.43 18.35
N ALA A 348 -10.36 6.58 17.69
CA ALA A 348 -10.64 6.75 16.27
C ALA A 348 -9.36 6.87 15.42
N GLY A 349 -8.22 7.06 16.07
CA GLY A 349 -6.92 7.28 15.46
C GLY A 349 -6.11 8.30 16.25
N VAL A 350 -5.14 8.91 15.59
CA VAL A 350 -4.25 9.94 16.17
C VAL A 350 -4.30 11.24 15.38
N LEU A 351 -3.68 12.29 15.93
CA LEU A 351 -3.41 13.53 15.21
C LEU A 351 -2.60 13.28 13.93
N ASP A 352 -3.01 13.93 12.84
CA ASP A 352 -2.20 14.03 11.62
C ASP A 352 -0.99 14.97 11.81
N ALA A 353 -0.16 15.11 10.77
CA ALA A 353 1.02 15.97 10.80
C ALA A 353 0.68 17.47 10.96
N GLN A 354 -0.57 17.86 10.71
CA GLN A 354 -1.10 19.20 10.89
C GLN A 354 -1.80 19.40 12.24
N GLY A 355 -1.84 18.36 13.09
CA GLY A 355 -2.49 18.39 14.39
C GLY A 355 -4.01 18.28 14.34
N ASN A 356 -4.59 17.69 13.30
CA ASN A 356 -6.04 17.44 13.21
C ASN A 356 -6.38 16.00 13.55
N CYS A 357 -7.54 15.81 14.18
CA CYS A 357 -8.10 14.49 14.39
C CYS A 357 -8.85 13.96 13.15
N PRO A 358 -8.97 12.62 13.01
CA PRO A 358 -9.82 12.02 12.00
C PRO A 358 -11.25 12.59 12.03
N PRO A 359 -11.94 12.67 10.87
CA PRO A 359 -13.31 13.15 10.79
C PRO A 359 -14.25 12.53 11.82
N GLY A 360 -15.06 13.36 12.47
CA GLY A 360 -16.02 12.90 13.48
C GLY A 360 -15.40 12.46 14.81
N SER A 361 -14.09 12.67 14.99
CA SER A 361 -13.40 12.46 16.26
C SER A 361 -12.85 13.77 16.82
N ILE A 362 -12.54 13.76 18.12
CA ILE A 362 -11.98 14.90 18.86
C ILE A 362 -10.74 14.46 19.61
N LEU A 363 -9.80 15.38 19.79
CA LEU A 363 -8.63 15.11 20.61
C LEU A 363 -9.10 14.84 22.05
N GLY A 364 -8.84 13.62 22.54
CA GLY A 364 -9.29 13.17 23.86
C GLY A 364 -8.15 12.77 24.79
N GLY A 365 -6.90 12.80 24.31
CA GLY A 365 -5.72 12.52 25.10
C GLY A 365 -5.62 13.45 26.32
N ILE A 366 -5.68 12.87 27.51
CA ILE A 366 -5.53 13.59 28.80
C ILE A 366 -4.06 13.80 29.18
N GLY A 367 -3.11 13.42 28.31
CA GLY A 367 -1.68 13.65 28.52
C GLY A 367 -1.14 13.01 29.80
N ILE A 368 -1.79 11.95 30.29
CA ILE A 368 -1.41 11.28 31.53
C ILE A 368 -0.19 10.41 31.24
N ALA A 369 0.86 10.57 32.05
CA ALA A 369 2.03 9.71 31.98
C ALA A 369 1.64 8.28 32.34
N MET A 370 2.05 7.32 31.52
CA MET A 370 1.72 5.91 31.71
C MET A 370 2.90 5.00 31.44
N VAL A 371 2.82 3.79 31.99
CA VAL A 371 3.81 2.72 31.81
C VAL A 371 3.13 1.36 31.83
N HIS A 372 3.58 0.46 30.96
CA HIS A 372 3.11 -0.91 30.90
C HIS A 372 3.98 -1.83 31.77
N VAL A 373 3.37 -2.86 32.34
CA VAL A 373 4.08 -3.92 33.08
C VAL A 373 3.54 -5.27 32.62
N TRP A 374 4.37 -5.98 31.86
CA TRP A 374 4.01 -7.24 31.22
C TRP A 374 4.03 -8.42 32.20
N ILE A 375 3.01 -9.27 32.12
CA ILE A 375 2.94 -10.58 32.80
C ILE A 375 3.11 -11.76 31.83
N ALA A 376 3.33 -11.46 30.56
CA ALA A 376 3.64 -12.40 29.49
C ALA A 376 5.00 -12.07 28.87
N ALA A 377 5.53 -12.98 28.05
CA ALA A 377 6.78 -12.76 27.36
C ALA A 377 6.67 -11.56 26.39
N HIS A 378 7.69 -10.69 26.40
CA HIS A 378 7.73 -9.51 25.55
C HIS A 378 9.15 -9.28 24.99
N PRO A 379 9.31 -9.08 23.67
CA PRO A 379 10.63 -8.97 23.04
C PRO A 379 11.42 -7.73 23.50
N CYS A 380 10.74 -6.66 23.91
CA CYS A 380 11.35 -5.40 24.33
C CYS A 380 11.42 -5.23 25.86
N GLY A 381 11.22 -6.30 26.63
CA GLY A 381 11.36 -6.24 28.09
C GLY A 381 10.05 -6.04 28.87
N PRO A 382 10.13 -6.06 30.21
CA PRO A 382 8.96 -6.11 31.09
C PRO A 382 8.20 -4.78 31.19
N PHE A 383 8.82 -3.66 30.80
CA PHE A 383 8.25 -2.31 30.85
C PHE A 383 7.98 -1.71 29.46
N ALA A 384 7.96 -2.55 28.43
CA ALA A 384 7.80 -2.08 27.07
C ALA A 384 6.42 -1.43 26.84
N ALA A 385 6.37 -0.30 26.15
CA ALA A 385 5.09 0.22 25.65
C ALA A 385 4.60 -0.65 24.48
N LEU A 386 3.36 -0.46 24.04
CA LEU A 386 2.92 -1.06 22.78
C LEU A 386 3.76 -0.51 21.62
N GLU A 387 4.01 -1.32 20.59
CA GLU A 387 4.66 -0.83 19.38
C GLU A 387 3.68 -0.01 18.52
N GLY A 388 4.22 0.85 17.65
CA GLY A 388 3.42 1.66 16.73
C GLY A 388 2.72 2.86 17.35
N GLU A 389 1.50 3.13 16.89
CA GLU A 389 0.67 4.24 17.40
C GLU A 389 0.35 4.12 18.89
N GLY A 390 0.42 2.89 19.42
CA GLY A 390 0.25 2.61 20.84
C GLY A 390 1.49 2.92 21.70
N ALA A 391 2.62 3.30 21.11
CA ALA A 391 3.84 3.60 21.87
C ALA A 391 3.77 4.92 22.64
N GLY A 392 2.92 5.85 22.20
CA GLY A 392 2.86 7.19 22.77
C GLY A 392 4.16 7.97 22.63
N ARG A 393 4.22 9.14 23.27
CA ARG A 393 5.40 10.03 23.27
C ARG A 393 6.13 9.96 24.60
N ALA A 394 7.45 9.82 24.56
CA ALA A 394 8.31 9.89 25.74
C ALA A 394 8.94 11.28 25.91
N ALA A 395 9.53 11.54 27.08
CA ALA A 395 10.29 12.77 27.33
C ALA A 395 11.66 12.79 26.61
N VAL A 396 12.14 11.61 26.21
CA VAL A 396 13.39 11.40 25.47
C VAL A 396 13.12 11.18 23.99
N SER A 397 14.18 11.24 23.17
CA SER A 397 14.06 10.91 21.75
C SER A 397 13.71 9.44 21.56
N ASP A 398 13.06 9.09 20.44
CA ASP A 398 12.73 7.70 20.12
C ASP A 398 13.96 6.76 20.08
N GLN A 399 15.15 7.30 19.80
CA GLN A 399 16.40 6.53 19.78
C GLN A 399 16.90 6.18 21.19
N ASP A 400 16.50 6.99 22.18
CA ASP A 400 16.94 6.84 23.57
C ASP A 400 15.87 6.12 24.42
N ARG A 401 14.72 5.77 23.84
CA ARG A 401 13.63 5.11 24.54
C ARG A 401 13.99 3.70 24.96
N VAL A 402 13.76 3.39 26.24
CA VAL A 402 14.00 2.06 26.82
C VAL A 402 12.74 1.22 27.00
N ASP A 403 11.58 1.76 26.64
CA ASP A 403 10.31 1.04 26.53
C ASP A 403 10.02 0.52 25.11
N MET A 404 10.92 0.74 24.16
CA MET A 404 10.86 0.24 22.79
C MET A 404 11.97 -0.77 22.53
N CYS A 405 11.76 -1.70 21.61
CA CYS A 405 12.82 -2.62 21.21
C CYS A 405 14.04 -1.84 20.70
N ALA A 406 15.23 -2.20 21.18
CA ALA A 406 16.47 -1.60 20.69
C ALA A 406 16.58 -1.82 19.17
N HIS A 407 16.54 -0.74 18.40
CA HIS A 407 16.96 -0.77 17.01
C HIS A 407 18.48 -0.81 17.01
N ASP A 408 19.03 -1.95 16.61
CA ASP A 408 20.46 -2.20 16.60
C ASP A 408 21.18 -1.17 15.71
N HIS A 409 21.85 -0.20 16.35
CA HIS A 409 22.92 0.58 15.72
C HIS A 409 24.31 -0.05 16.03
N GLY A 410 24.34 -1.34 16.38
CA GLY A 410 25.54 -2.11 16.61
C GLY A 410 26.28 -2.44 15.33
N THR A 411 27.48 -1.86 15.21
CA THR A 411 28.53 -2.17 14.25
C THR A 411 28.88 -3.66 14.23
N GLU A 412 28.34 -4.43 13.28
CA GLU A 412 29.08 -5.56 12.70
C GLU A 412 29.64 -5.11 11.35
N SER A 413 30.97 -4.97 11.33
CA SER A 413 31.76 -4.63 10.16
C SER A 413 31.67 -5.72 9.09
N GLY A 414 30.70 -5.57 8.20
CA GLY A 414 30.65 -6.16 6.88
C GLY A 414 30.27 -5.08 5.89
N SER A 415 31.27 -4.35 5.40
CA SER A 415 31.14 -3.21 4.49
C SER A 415 30.10 -3.41 3.38
N LEU A 416 29.00 -2.65 3.42
CA LEU A 416 28.34 -2.09 2.25
C LEU A 416 27.63 -0.80 2.68
N SER A 417 28.17 0.34 2.25
CA SER A 417 27.39 1.56 2.11
C SER A 417 26.25 1.27 1.13
N VAL A 418 24.99 1.31 1.55
CA VAL A 418 23.86 1.25 0.63
C VAL A 418 22.93 2.39 0.96
N ALA A 419 22.63 3.16 -0.07
CA ALA A 419 21.65 4.22 -0.08
C ALA A 419 20.26 3.69 0.29
N ALA A 420 19.38 4.60 0.68
CA ALA A 420 17.97 4.34 0.82
C ALA A 420 17.39 3.65 -0.44
N SER A 421 16.50 2.69 -0.18
CA SER A 421 15.64 1.91 -1.09
C SER A 421 16.10 0.52 -1.55
N ALA A 422 15.08 -0.36 -1.63
CA ALA A 422 14.92 -1.47 -2.58
C ALA A 422 15.48 -2.87 -2.23
N ALA A 423 14.75 -3.58 -1.37
CA ALA A 423 13.99 -4.77 -1.80
C ALA A 423 13.08 -5.23 -0.66
N ASP A 424 11.77 -4.96 -0.76
CA ASP A 424 10.80 -5.70 0.04
C ASP A 424 10.96 -7.20 -0.29
N THR A 425 11.43 -7.98 0.69
CA THR A 425 11.69 -9.42 0.52
C THR A 425 10.45 -10.27 0.79
N GLY A 426 9.37 -9.67 1.26
CA GLY A 426 8.19 -10.38 1.77
C GLY A 426 8.38 -10.92 3.19
N ALA A 427 9.45 -10.53 3.89
CA ALA A 427 9.63 -10.81 5.31
C ALA A 427 8.51 -10.17 6.15
N ALA A 428 8.22 -10.72 7.33
CA ALA A 428 7.16 -10.19 8.18
C ALA A 428 7.40 -8.71 8.52
N ARG A 429 8.63 -8.33 8.88
CA ARG A 429 9.04 -6.93 9.10
C ARG A 429 9.86 -6.41 7.93
N ILE A 430 9.80 -5.10 7.71
CA ILE A 430 10.57 -4.35 6.72
C ILE A 430 11.08 -3.07 7.37
N ASP A 431 12.23 -2.57 6.92
CA ASP A 431 12.71 -1.23 7.23
C ASP A 431 12.40 -0.32 6.03
N LEU A 432 11.56 0.68 6.23
CA LEU A 432 11.17 1.71 5.25
C LEU A 432 11.92 3.03 5.49
N SER A 433 13.03 3.01 6.23
CA SER A 433 13.87 4.17 6.48
C SER A 433 14.49 4.76 5.20
N GLY A 434 14.79 6.06 5.25
CA GLY A 434 15.42 6.78 4.14
C GLY A 434 14.49 7.22 3.01
N MET A 435 13.19 6.96 3.11
CA MET A 435 12.19 7.42 2.13
C MET A 435 11.99 8.95 2.25
N PRO A 436 12.23 9.73 1.17
CA PRO A 436 12.12 11.19 1.23
C PRO A 436 10.72 11.67 1.64
N GLY A 437 10.66 12.63 2.55
CA GLY A 437 9.41 13.27 2.97
C GLY A 437 8.53 12.44 3.92
N VAL A 438 8.98 11.25 4.31
CA VAL A 438 8.26 10.38 5.27
C VAL A 438 8.74 10.69 6.68
N LEU A 439 7.80 11.05 7.57
CA LEU A 439 8.10 11.29 8.97
C LEU A 439 8.35 9.97 9.72
N PRO A 440 9.14 9.97 10.81
CA PRO A 440 9.40 8.77 11.61
C PRO A 440 8.12 8.04 12.07
N ASP A 441 7.10 8.79 12.51
CA ASP A 441 5.83 8.22 12.98
C ASP A 441 5.02 7.62 11.81
N GLU A 442 5.02 8.27 10.65
CA GLU A 442 4.38 7.75 9.43
C GLU A 442 5.03 6.43 8.98
N ARG A 443 6.36 6.40 8.99
CA ARG A 443 7.11 5.17 8.70
C ARG A 443 6.71 4.04 9.64
N ARG A 444 6.66 4.32 10.95
CA ARG A 444 6.33 3.34 11.99
C ARG A 444 4.94 2.73 11.76
N ARG A 445 3.91 3.56 11.57
CA ARG A 445 2.55 3.12 11.22
C ARG A 445 2.49 2.23 10.00
N ALA A 446 3.21 2.60 8.94
CA ALA A 446 3.26 1.84 7.72
C ALA A 446 3.90 0.46 7.98
N GLU A 447 5.05 0.41 8.66
CA GLU A 447 5.73 -0.84 9.00
C GLU A 447 4.85 -1.77 9.85
N ASP A 448 4.12 -1.22 10.83
CA ASP A 448 3.24 -2.01 11.71
C ASP A 448 1.99 -2.52 11.01
N LEU A 449 1.36 -1.69 10.18
CA LEU A 449 0.25 -2.14 9.35
C LEU A 449 0.70 -3.26 8.40
N LEU A 450 1.90 -3.14 7.83
CA LEU A 450 2.44 -4.17 6.94
C LEU A 450 2.76 -5.47 7.71
N TYR A 451 3.41 -5.37 8.87
CA TYR A 451 3.76 -6.51 9.72
C TYR A 451 2.53 -7.26 10.20
N SER A 452 1.54 -6.55 10.76
CA SER A 452 0.28 -7.13 11.22
C SER A 452 -0.48 -7.78 10.06
N THR A 453 -0.53 -7.12 8.89
CA THR A 453 -1.16 -7.69 7.69
C THR A 453 -0.46 -8.97 7.23
N ARG A 454 0.88 -8.99 7.16
CA ARG A 454 1.64 -10.19 6.77
C ARG A 454 1.46 -11.36 7.73
N THR A 455 1.25 -11.06 9.01
CA THR A 455 1.09 -12.07 10.06
C THR A 455 -0.32 -12.67 10.06
N VAL A 456 -1.35 -11.83 9.94
CA VAL A 456 -2.76 -12.24 10.11
C VAL A 456 -3.36 -12.77 8.81
N LEU A 457 -3.13 -12.08 7.69
CA LEU A 457 -3.85 -12.32 6.44
C LEU A 457 -3.71 -13.75 5.86
N PRO A 458 -2.58 -14.48 6.05
CA PRO A 458 -2.44 -15.86 5.56
C PRO A 458 -3.57 -16.81 5.97
N LYS A 459 -4.32 -16.53 7.05
CA LYS A 459 -5.51 -17.31 7.46
C LYS A 459 -6.60 -17.39 6.36
N PHE A 460 -6.63 -16.41 5.46
CA PHE A 460 -7.56 -16.31 4.32
C PHE A 460 -6.98 -16.85 3.00
N SER A 461 -5.83 -17.55 3.01
CA SER A 461 -5.21 -18.06 1.77
C SER A 461 -6.11 -19.02 0.97
N ASP A 462 -7.02 -19.72 1.66
CA ASP A 462 -8.03 -20.57 1.05
C ASP A 462 -9.31 -19.77 0.80
N THR A 463 -9.70 -19.63 -0.47
CA THR A 463 -10.89 -18.87 -0.85
C THR A 463 -12.18 -19.44 -0.27
N ALA A 464 -12.26 -20.75 0.00
CA ALA A 464 -13.43 -21.33 0.64
C ALA A 464 -13.57 -20.86 2.11
N LYS A 465 -12.44 -20.63 2.80
CA LYS A 465 -12.44 -20.04 4.14
C LYS A 465 -12.82 -18.56 4.11
N ALA A 466 -12.32 -17.82 3.13
CA ALA A 466 -12.72 -16.43 2.92
C ALA A 466 -14.23 -16.32 2.65
N GLU A 467 -14.77 -17.15 1.74
CA GLU A 467 -16.21 -17.19 1.45
C GLU A 467 -17.04 -17.57 2.68
N ALA A 468 -16.57 -18.54 3.48
CA ALA A 468 -17.22 -18.90 4.74
C ALA A 468 -17.18 -17.77 5.79
N ALA A 469 -16.14 -16.92 5.75
CA ALA A 469 -16.03 -15.72 6.58
C ALA A 469 -16.84 -14.52 6.05
N GLY A 470 -17.59 -14.68 4.95
CA GLY A 470 -18.50 -13.66 4.42
C GLY A 470 -17.94 -12.85 3.25
N PHE A 471 -16.73 -13.14 2.77
CA PHE A 471 -16.16 -12.48 1.61
C PHE A 471 -16.80 -12.97 0.30
N THR A 472 -17.06 -12.06 -0.64
CA THR A 472 -17.67 -12.38 -1.93
C THR A 472 -16.87 -11.78 -3.09
N THR A 473 -16.62 -12.59 -4.13
CA THR A 473 -15.91 -12.12 -5.33
C THR A 473 -16.72 -11.07 -6.10
N ILE A 474 -16.05 -10.01 -6.54
CA ILE A 474 -16.61 -9.03 -7.48
C ILE A 474 -16.40 -9.42 -8.94
N GLY A 475 -15.74 -10.54 -9.23
CA GLY A 475 -15.62 -11.11 -10.57
C GLY A 475 -14.69 -10.34 -11.53
N ASP A 476 -13.75 -9.58 -10.99
CA ASP A 476 -12.81 -8.74 -11.74
C ASP A 476 -11.48 -9.44 -12.08
N GLY A 477 -11.38 -10.75 -11.81
CA GLY A 477 -10.22 -11.61 -12.08
C GLY A 477 -9.68 -11.66 -13.51
N ALA A 478 -10.31 -10.98 -14.46
CA ALA A 478 -9.82 -10.84 -15.82
C ALA A 478 -8.55 -9.98 -15.91
N THR A 479 -8.28 -9.14 -14.92
CA THR A 479 -7.08 -8.29 -14.81
C THR A 479 -5.83 -9.06 -14.34
N GLY A 480 -5.99 -10.32 -13.94
CA GLY A 480 -4.95 -11.10 -13.27
C GLY A 480 -5.02 -11.02 -11.74
N TYR A 481 -5.85 -10.13 -11.18
CA TYR A 481 -6.16 -10.06 -9.76
C TYR A 481 -7.68 -10.09 -9.55
N GLU A 482 -8.13 -10.77 -8.51
CA GLU A 482 -9.55 -10.86 -8.17
C GLU A 482 -9.78 -10.42 -6.73
N HIS A 483 -10.72 -9.50 -6.55
CA HIS A 483 -11.08 -8.98 -5.25
C HIS A 483 -12.27 -9.73 -4.67
N TYR A 484 -12.13 -10.03 -3.38
CA TYR A 484 -13.14 -10.63 -2.55
C TYR A 484 -13.46 -9.63 -1.44
N ILE A 485 -14.69 -9.12 -1.42
CA ILE A 485 -15.11 -8.04 -0.52
C ILE A 485 -16.05 -8.58 0.55
N ASN A 486 -15.81 -8.18 1.80
CA ASN A 486 -16.77 -8.34 2.89
C ASN A 486 -17.49 -7.00 3.13
N TRP A 487 -18.66 -6.85 2.52
CA TRP A 487 -19.44 -5.60 2.52
C TRP A 487 -19.91 -5.15 3.91
N LYS A 488 -19.88 -6.05 4.90
CA LYS A 488 -20.27 -5.72 6.27
C LYS A 488 -19.18 -4.96 7.03
N TYR A 489 -17.92 -5.09 6.62
CA TYR A 489 -16.78 -4.49 7.32
C TYR A 489 -16.56 -3.02 6.92
N ILE A 490 -17.01 -2.59 5.74
CA ILE A 490 -16.75 -1.22 5.23
C ILE A 490 -17.17 -0.12 6.21
N ASN A 491 -18.30 -0.29 6.91
CA ASN A 491 -18.84 0.70 7.85
C ASN A 491 -18.86 0.19 9.29
N ASP A 492 -17.97 -0.76 9.61
CA ASP A 492 -17.80 -1.23 10.98
C ASP A 492 -16.84 -0.33 11.77
N GLU A 493 -16.55 -0.72 13.00
CA GLU A 493 -15.64 -0.01 13.89
C GLU A 493 -14.15 -0.24 13.60
N HIS A 494 -13.79 -1.20 12.75
CA HIS A 494 -12.42 -1.66 12.52
C HIS A 494 -11.78 -0.94 11.33
N GLN A 495 -10.87 -0.01 11.61
CA GLN A 495 -10.12 0.67 10.55
C GLN A 495 -8.72 0.09 10.45
N LEU A 496 -8.30 -0.24 9.22
CA LEU A 496 -6.95 -0.75 8.92
C LEU A 496 -6.58 -1.97 9.79
N ASN A 497 -7.56 -2.82 10.09
CA ASN A 497 -7.42 -3.97 10.96
C ASN A 497 -7.30 -5.27 10.15
N PRO A 498 -6.13 -5.94 10.11
CA PRO A 498 -5.95 -7.18 9.36
C PRO A 498 -6.81 -8.37 9.81
N GLU A 499 -7.40 -8.32 11.01
CA GLU A 499 -8.36 -9.33 11.46
C GLU A 499 -9.72 -9.19 10.75
N PHE A 500 -10.08 -7.96 10.35
CA PHE A 500 -11.34 -7.57 9.71
C PHE A 500 -11.10 -6.78 8.39
N PRO A 501 -10.32 -7.30 7.42
CA PRO A 501 -10.03 -6.56 6.20
C PRO A 501 -11.29 -6.45 5.33
N GLU A 502 -11.57 -5.29 4.74
CA GLU A 502 -12.75 -5.11 3.89
C GLU A 502 -12.64 -5.88 2.57
N SER A 503 -11.41 -6.08 2.08
CA SER A 503 -11.15 -6.85 0.87
C SER A 503 -9.87 -7.66 0.88
N LEU A 504 -9.94 -8.82 0.24
CA LEU A 504 -8.85 -9.74 -0.03
C LEU A 504 -8.54 -9.76 -1.53
N VAL A 505 -7.27 -9.66 -1.89
CA VAL A 505 -6.82 -9.62 -3.28
C VAL A 505 -6.06 -10.90 -3.61
N TYR A 506 -6.58 -11.65 -4.58
CA TYR A 506 -5.97 -12.88 -5.06
C TYR A 506 -5.37 -12.69 -6.45
N GLN A 507 -4.08 -12.96 -6.59
CA GLN A 507 -3.44 -13.08 -7.90
C GLN A 507 -3.88 -14.40 -8.54
N ILE A 508 -4.27 -14.35 -9.81
CA ILE A 508 -4.68 -15.52 -10.58
C ILE A 508 -3.54 -15.93 -11.51
N ASP A 509 -3.05 -17.15 -11.34
CA ASP A 509 -2.11 -17.75 -12.27
C ASP A 509 -2.79 -17.93 -13.65
N PRO A 510 -2.23 -17.36 -14.74
CA PRO A 510 -2.89 -17.35 -16.04
C PRO A 510 -2.98 -18.75 -16.67
N ALA A 511 -2.06 -19.66 -16.34
CA ALA A 511 -2.01 -21.01 -16.91
C ALA A 511 -2.89 -22.01 -16.16
N THR A 512 -2.88 -21.94 -14.82
CA THR A 512 -3.52 -22.92 -13.93
C THR A 512 -4.83 -22.41 -13.35
N ARG A 513 -5.10 -21.10 -13.45
CA ARG A 513 -6.23 -20.41 -12.82
C ARG A 513 -6.25 -20.52 -11.29
N LYS A 514 -5.15 -20.95 -10.67
CA LYS A 514 -5.01 -20.99 -9.22
C LYS A 514 -4.94 -19.57 -8.66
N LYS A 515 -5.62 -19.36 -7.54
CA LYS A 515 -5.66 -18.11 -6.80
C LYS A 515 -4.62 -18.16 -5.68
N LYS A 516 -3.79 -17.12 -5.59
CA LYS A 516 -2.83 -16.90 -4.51
C LYS A 516 -3.18 -15.59 -3.82
N LEU A 517 -3.41 -15.63 -2.51
CA LEU A 517 -3.60 -14.40 -1.72
C LEU A 517 -2.30 -13.59 -1.73
N VAL A 518 -2.39 -12.31 -2.08
CA VAL A 518 -1.22 -11.44 -2.26
C VAL A 518 -1.34 -10.08 -1.59
N SER A 519 -2.56 -9.64 -1.26
CA SER A 519 -2.77 -8.35 -0.62
C SER A 519 -4.11 -8.31 0.13
N ALA A 520 -4.18 -7.47 1.16
CA ALA A 520 -5.43 -6.93 1.67
C ALA A 520 -5.66 -5.55 1.06
N MET A 521 -6.91 -5.21 0.79
CA MET A 521 -7.31 -3.86 0.45
C MET A 521 -8.25 -3.36 1.52
N PHE A 522 -7.80 -2.38 2.30
CA PHE A 522 -8.58 -1.76 3.35
C PHE A 522 -9.44 -0.65 2.76
N MET A 523 -10.73 -0.60 3.10
CA MET A 523 -11.67 0.42 2.63
C MET A 523 -12.23 1.19 3.82
N MET A 524 -12.22 2.51 3.71
CA MET A 524 -12.74 3.38 4.76
C MET A 524 -14.26 3.52 4.68
N GLY A 525 -14.89 3.75 5.83
CA GLY A 525 -16.32 4.02 5.95
C GLY A 525 -16.79 5.24 5.16
N ASP A 526 -18.11 5.36 5.06
CA ASP A 526 -18.79 6.37 4.24
C ASP A 526 -18.46 7.81 4.69
N GLU A 527 -17.98 8.01 5.92
CA GLU A 527 -17.56 9.30 6.46
C GLU A 527 -16.23 9.83 5.88
N TYR A 528 -15.46 8.99 5.19
CA TYR A 528 -14.15 9.34 4.65
C TYR A 528 -14.19 9.74 3.17
N THR A 529 -13.27 10.64 2.81
CA THR A 529 -12.92 11.07 1.45
C THR A 529 -11.39 11.01 1.32
N LEU A 530 -10.86 11.13 0.10
CA LEU A 530 -9.40 11.20 -0.12
C LEU A 530 -8.72 12.37 0.61
N ASP A 531 -9.47 13.39 1.03
CA ASP A 531 -8.92 14.54 1.73
C ASP A 531 -8.74 14.33 3.23
N ASN A 532 -9.36 13.29 3.79
CA ASN A 532 -9.46 13.10 5.24
C ASN A 532 -9.22 11.65 5.70
N VAL A 533 -8.66 10.83 4.82
CA VAL A 533 -8.18 9.48 5.14
C VAL A 533 -7.14 9.51 6.26
N PRO A 534 -7.05 8.44 7.07
CA PRO A 534 -5.99 8.34 8.08
C PRO A 534 -4.60 8.47 7.45
N ASN A 535 -3.75 9.31 8.06
CA ASN A 535 -2.36 9.41 7.64
C ASN A 535 -1.57 8.19 8.15
N VAL A 536 -1.58 7.10 7.37
CA VAL A 536 -0.85 5.88 7.72
C VAL A 536 0.64 6.07 7.49
N GLY A 537 1.09 6.29 6.24
CA GLY A 537 2.51 6.31 5.91
C GLY A 537 2.99 7.56 5.19
N GLY A 538 2.23 8.66 5.25
CA GLY A 538 2.54 9.86 4.48
C GLY A 538 2.76 9.52 3.00
N PRO A 539 3.88 9.98 2.38
CA PRO A 539 4.24 9.65 1.00
C PRO A 539 4.43 8.16 0.68
N LEU A 540 4.56 7.27 1.68
CA LEU A 540 4.67 5.81 1.45
C LEU A 540 3.37 5.20 0.96
N THR A 541 2.24 5.80 1.35
CA THR A 541 0.92 5.20 1.22
C THR A 541 0.11 5.91 0.15
N GLN A 542 -0.56 5.15 -0.71
CA GLN A 542 -1.44 5.72 -1.73
C GLN A 542 -2.87 5.28 -1.55
N TRP A 543 -3.69 6.25 -1.12
CA TRP A 543 -5.13 6.11 -1.10
C TRP A 543 -5.71 6.38 -2.49
N HIS A 544 -6.73 5.61 -2.86
CA HIS A 544 -7.49 5.83 -4.08
C HIS A 544 -8.96 5.49 -3.85
N ILE A 545 -9.81 5.88 -4.80
CA ILE A 545 -11.22 5.52 -4.84
C ILE A 545 -11.56 4.86 -6.17
N HIS A 546 -12.69 4.15 -6.23
CA HIS A 546 -13.25 3.69 -7.50
C HIS A 546 -14.62 4.33 -7.73
N ASN A 547 -14.62 5.48 -8.40
CA ASN A 547 -15.85 6.11 -8.90
C ASN A 547 -16.16 5.75 -10.37
N ASN A 548 -15.35 4.86 -10.94
CA ASN A 548 -15.37 4.42 -12.33
C ASN A 548 -15.92 2.99 -12.50
N LEU A 549 -16.15 2.23 -11.42
CA LEU A 549 -16.65 0.86 -11.50
C LEU A 549 -18.18 0.79 -11.56
N CYS A 550 -18.69 -0.12 -12.40
CA CYS A 550 -20.10 -0.42 -12.52
C CYS A 550 -20.42 -1.80 -11.99
N PHE A 551 -21.30 -1.88 -11.00
CA PHE A 551 -21.65 -3.08 -10.27
C PHE A 551 -23.03 -3.61 -10.67
N SER A 552 -23.21 -4.93 -10.68
CA SER A 552 -24.46 -5.57 -11.13
C SER A 552 -25.70 -5.19 -10.32
N ARG A 553 -25.51 -4.84 -9.04
CA ARG A 553 -26.55 -4.55 -8.04
C ARG A 553 -25.91 -3.95 -6.78
N ASP A 554 -26.76 -3.49 -5.86
CA ASP A 554 -26.32 -2.95 -4.56
C ASP A 554 -26.03 -4.08 -3.55
N PRO A 555 -24.76 -4.25 -3.11
CA PRO A 555 -24.42 -5.29 -2.15
C PRO A 555 -25.01 -5.07 -0.75
N ALA A 556 -25.38 -3.84 -0.36
CA ALA A 556 -26.07 -3.60 0.91
C ALA A 556 -27.44 -4.27 0.96
N VAL A 557 -28.08 -4.47 -0.20
CA VAL A 557 -29.38 -5.14 -0.33
C VAL A 557 -29.23 -6.64 -0.58
N PHE A 558 -28.27 -7.04 -1.42
CA PHE A 558 -28.18 -8.41 -1.92
C PHE A 558 -27.05 -9.25 -1.29
N GLY A 559 -26.23 -8.65 -0.43
CA GLY A 559 -25.07 -9.28 0.23
C GLY A 559 -23.90 -9.60 -0.69
N SER A 560 -24.02 -9.36 -2.00
CA SER A 560 -22.98 -9.58 -2.98
C SER A 560 -23.23 -8.76 -4.24
N THR A 561 -22.16 -8.48 -4.99
CA THR A 561 -22.24 -7.84 -6.30
C THR A 561 -21.06 -8.24 -7.17
N ARG A 562 -21.09 -7.87 -8.45
CA ARG A 562 -20.02 -8.12 -9.42
C ARG A 562 -19.78 -6.89 -10.27
N VAL A 563 -18.54 -6.63 -10.63
CA VAL A 563 -18.18 -5.63 -11.64
C VAL A 563 -18.67 -6.13 -13.00
N VAL A 564 -19.49 -5.31 -13.66
CA VAL A 564 -20.08 -5.58 -14.98
C VAL A 564 -19.64 -4.58 -16.04
N GLY A 565 -18.86 -3.57 -15.64
CA GLY A 565 -18.28 -2.60 -16.56
C GLY A 565 -17.48 -1.53 -15.84
N VAL A 566 -16.88 -0.66 -16.65
CA VAL A 566 -16.19 0.56 -16.23
C VAL A 566 -16.81 1.76 -16.95
N THR A 567 -16.72 2.93 -16.34
CA THR A 567 -17.18 4.21 -16.91
C THR A 567 -16.20 5.31 -16.51
N SER A 568 -16.33 6.51 -17.07
CA SER A 568 -15.48 7.62 -16.62
C SER A 568 -15.85 8.03 -15.18
N PRO A 569 -14.95 8.71 -14.44
CA PRO A 569 -15.24 9.15 -13.07
C PRO A 569 -16.58 9.86 -12.90
N LYS A 570 -16.93 10.73 -13.86
CA LYS A 570 -18.21 11.47 -13.92
C LYS A 570 -19.28 10.79 -14.80
N GLY A 571 -18.95 9.70 -15.48
CA GLY A 571 -19.82 9.01 -16.43
C GLY A 571 -20.90 8.18 -15.74
N ALA A 572 -22.01 7.91 -16.44
CA ALA A 572 -23.02 6.97 -15.97
C ALA A 572 -22.65 5.53 -16.33
N CYS A 573 -23.14 4.56 -15.57
CA CYS A 573 -23.00 3.15 -15.92
C CYS A 573 -23.93 2.79 -17.07
N GLN A 574 -23.38 2.23 -18.16
CA GLN A 574 -24.18 1.69 -19.26
C GLN A 574 -24.96 0.44 -18.81
N PHE A 575 -24.33 -0.38 -17.96
CA PHE A 575 -24.92 -1.55 -17.34
C PHE A 575 -24.57 -1.56 -15.85
N GLY A 576 -25.52 -1.92 -14.99
CA GLY A 576 -25.32 -1.91 -13.54
C GLY A 576 -25.48 -0.53 -12.90
N ILE A 577 -24.93 -0.37 -11.70
CA ILE A 577 -25.01 0.83 -10.87
C ILE A 577 -23.62 1.22 -10.37
N LYS A 578 -23.42 2.51 -10.08
CA LYS A 578 -22.29 2.94 -9.25
C LYS A 578 -22.61 2.71 -7.79
N LEU A 579 -21.60 2.31 -7.03
CA LEU A 579 -21.67 2.31 -5.57
C LEU A 579 -21.06 3.61 -5.05
N ARG A 580 -21.24 3.86 -3.75
CA ARG A 580 -20.51 4.93 -3.08
C ARG A 580 -19.01 4.66 -3.18
N GLU A 581 -18.25 5.72 -3.37
CA GLU A 581 -16.80 5.69 -3.44
C GLU A 581 -16.21 5.76 -2.03
N ASN A 582 -15.62 4.66 -1.59
CA ASN A 582 -14.91 4.57 -0.31
C ASN A 582 -13.40 4.68 -0.59
N PRO A 583 -12.65 5.56 0.10
CA PRO A 583 -11.19 5.58 0.01
C PRO A 583 -10.60 4.25 0.43
N MET A 584 -9.61 3.78 -0.29
CA MET A 584 -8.99 2.49 -0.05
C MET A 584 -7.49 2.48 -0.30
N ILE A 585 -6.82 1.55 0.39
CA ILE A 585 -5.38 1.34 0.29
C ILE A 585 -5.09 -0.16 0.20
N HIS A 586 -4.16 -0.52 -0.67
CA HIS A 586 -3.66 -1.90 -0.75
C HIS A 586 -2.47 -2.07 0.20
N VAL A 587 -2.39 -3.22 0.86
CA VAL A 587 -1.25 -3.64 1.66
C VAL A 587 -0.79 -5.00 1.15
N TRP A 588 0.40 -5.05 0.55
CA TRP A 588 0.92 -6.23 -0.14
C TRP A 588 1.69 -7.15 0.82
N ILE A 589 1.22 -8.39 0.95
CA ILE A 589 1.87 -9.43 1.77
C ILE A 589 2.95 -10.21 1.01
N VAL A 590 3.16 -9.86 -0.25
CA VAL A 590 4.25 -10.34 -1.10
C VAL A 590 4.98 -9.14 -1.70
N PRO A 591 6.24 -9.27 -2.10
CA PRO A 591 6.97 -8.20 -2.78
C PRO A 591 6.18 -7.66 -3.98
N HIS A 592 5.94 -6.35 -3.99
CA HIS A 592 5.29 -5.66 -5.09
C HIS A 592 6.25 -4.61 -5.70
N LYS A 593 6.33 -4.59 -7.04
CA LYS A 593 7.33 -3.78 -7.78
C LYS A 593 7.22 -2.28 -7.52
N CYS A 594 6.03 -1.79 -7.15
CA CYS A 594 5.76 -0.38 -6.86
C CYS A 594 5.75 -0.08 -5.35
N GLY A 595 6.17 -1.02 -4.52
CA GLY A 595 6.17 -0.90 -3.06
C GLY A 595 4.95 -1.52 -2.39
N PRO A 596 5.02 -1.68 -1.06
CA PRO A 596 4.07 -2.46 -0.27
C PRO A 596 2.67 -1.83 -0.12
N PHE A 597 2.51 -0.55 -0.49
CA PHE A 597 1.25 0.19 -0.41
C PHE A 597 0.70 0.67 -1.75
N ALA A 598 1.27 0.20 -2.86
CA ALA A 598 0.88 0.64 -4.19
C ALA A 598 -0.52 0.15 -4.58
N ALA A 599 -1.28 0.99 -5.28
CA ALA A 599 -2.51 0.58 -5.93
C ALA A 599 -2.24 -0.39 -7.10
N LEU A 600 -3.30 -1.07 -7.57
CA LEU A 600 -3.25 -1.90 -8.77
C LEU A 600 -3.23 -1.05 -10.05
N GLU A 601 -2.45 -1.48 -11.05
CA GLU A 601 -2.35 -0.84 -12.37
C GLU A 601 -3.52 -1.24 -13.31
N GLY A 602 -3.80 -0.40 -14.32
CA GLY A 602 -4.57 -0.79 -15.52
C GLY A 602 -5.98 -0.18 -15.63
N VAL A 603 -6.83 -0.81 -16.46
CA VAL A 603 -8.14 -0.28 -16.95
C VAL A 603 -9.20 -0.09 -15.84
N GLY A 604 -8.88 -0.46 -14.61
CA GLY A 604 -9.69 -0.21 -13.42
C GLY A 604 -9.02 0.68 -12.38
N ALA A 605 -7.78 1.15 -12.58
CA ALA A 605 -7.02 1.90 -11.58
C ALA A 605 -7.87 3.03 -10.99
N GLY A 606 -7.95 3.05 -9.67
CA GLY A 606 -8.74 4.03 -8.95
C GLY A 606 -8.20 5.45 -9.11
N GLN A 607 -9.01 6.41 -8.70
CA GLN A 607 -8.65 7.83 -8.71
C GLN A 607 -7.90 8.13 -7.41
N VAL A 608 -6.72 8.74 -7.53
CA VAL A 608 -5.97 9.28 -6.39
C VAL A 608 -6.41 10.71 -6.10
N ARG A 609 -5.88 11.31 -5.03
CA ARG A 609 -6.20 12.70 -4.67
C ARG A 609 -5.81 13.64 -5.81
N ALA A 610 -6.61 14.69 -6.01
CA ALA A 610 -6.33 15.65 -7.06
C ALA A 610 -4.96 16.32 -6.85
N GLY A 611 -4.05 16.17 -7.82
CA GLY A 611 -2.68 16.68 -7.75
C GLY A 611 -1.63 15.68 -7.27
N GLU A 612 -2.01 14.45 -6.90
CA GLU A 612 -1.06 13.36 -6.61
C GLU A 612 -0.74 12.53 -7.86
N GLU A 613 0.49 12.07 -7.96
CA GLU A 613 0.93 11.09 -8.97
C GLU A 613 0.61 9.67 -8.52
N GLN A 614 0.25 8.77 -9.44
CA GLN A 614 0.03 7.37 -9.09
C GLN A 614 1.37 6.70 -8.82
N LEU A 615 1.57 6.08 -7.64
CA LEU A 615 2.86 5.48 -7.23
C LEU A 615 3.30 4.29 -8.11
N CYS A 616 2.52 3.95 -9.14
CA CYS A 616 2.76 2.85 -10.06
C CYS A 616 2.55 3.27 -11.54
N ASP A 617 2.49 4.58 -11.85
CA ASP A 617 2.43 5.10 -13.24
C ASP A 617 3.82 5.28 -13.89
N HIS A 618 4.69 4.27 -13.75
CA HIS A 618 6.02 4.24 -14.40
C HIS A 618 7.06 5.32 -14.01
N ALA A 619 6.85 6.13 -12.96
CA ALA A 619 7.88 7.09 -12.49
C ALA A 619 8.69 6.65 -11.25
N HIS A 620 8.23 5.69 -10.44
CA HIS A 620 8.85 5.42 -9.11
C HIS A 620 9.31 3.98 -8.86
N ALA A 621 9.84 3.32 -9.89
CA ALA A 621 10.74 2.17 -9.69
C ALA A 621 12.19 2.63 -9.85
N GLY A 622 12.79 3.14 -8.77
CA GLY A 622 14.23 3.27 -8.53
C GLY A 622 15.10 3.86 -9.65
N ALA A 623 15.54 5.10 -9.42
CA ALA A 623 16.97 5.37 -9.40
C ALA A 623 17.50 5.03 -8.00
#